data_AF-A0A926KI41-F1
#
_entry.id   AF-A0A926KI41-F1
#
_cell.length_a   1.000
_cell.length_b   1.000
_cell.length_c   1.000
_cell.angle_alpha   90.00
_cell.angle_beta   90.00
_cell.angle_gamma   90.00
#
_symmetry.space_group_name_H-M   'P 1'
#
loop_
_entity.id
_entity.type
_entity.pdbx_description
1 polymer ?
#
loop_
_entity_poly.entity_id
_entity_poly.type
_entity_poly.pdbx_seq_one_letter_code
_entity_poly.pdbx_strand_id
1 'polypeptide(L)'
;MSEPERTPDGHHIVVGGRRWRATDPAIPQKLRVELVEELMRARREVRTQGDEARHLVSDAKHALGERGEPWWEPATEHGRRHRLAATIRALLRHRDGSTICPSDAAKAVGGEGWRDLMDLAREVAAQLVEAGEVEVQQKGKRVDPAGARGPIRLAPGEDLQR
;
A
#
# COMPACT_ATOMS: atom_id res chain seq x y z
N MET A 1 6.99 -23.74 -4.15
CA MET A 1 6.68 -23.86 -2.71
C MET A 1 5.18 -24.05 -2.60
N SER A 2 4.71 -25.01 -1.80
CA SER A 2 3.27 -25.20 -1.54
C SER A 2 2.70 -24.00 -0.80
N GLU A 3 1.43 -23.66 -1.07
CA GLU A 3 0.74 -22.61 -0.31
C GLU A 3 0.61 -23.06 1.16
N PRO A 4 0.89 -22.19 2.15
CA PRO A 4 0.75 -22.56 3.55
C PRO A 4 -0.72 -22.85 3.90
N GLU A 5 -0.91 -23.75 4.86
CA GLU A 5 -2.23 -24.07 5.42
C GLU A 5 -2.92 -22.80 5.94
N ARG A 6 -4.24 -22.70 5.76
CA ARG A 6 -5.06 -21.58 6.22
C ARG A 6 -6.00 -22.03 7.34
N THR A 7 -6.32 -21.11 8.24
CA THR A 7 -7.40 -21.31 9.21
C THR A 7 -8.76 -21.44 8.49
N PRO A 8 -9.77 -22.10 9.09
CA PRO A 8 -11.09 -22.28 8.46
C PRO A 8 -11.79 -20.97 8.06
N ASP A 9 -11.56 -19.89 8.80
CA ASP A 9 -12.05 -18.54 8.50
C ASP A 9 -11.25 -17.82 7.39
N GLY A 10 -10.14 -18.41 6.94
CA GLY A 10 -9.25 -17.84 5.92
C GLY A 10 -8.40 -16.65 6.38
N HIS A 11 -8.58 -16.18 7.62
CA HIS A 11 -7.95 -14.96 8.15
C HIS A 11 -6.45 -15.12 8.40
N HIS A 12 -5.97 -16.35 8.61
CA HIS A 12 -4.58 -16.63 8.94
C HIS A 12 -4.01 -17.76 8.08
N ILE A 13 -2.70 -17.68 7.81
CA ILE A 13 -1.87 -18.79 7.35
C ILE A 13 -1.09 -19.38 8.55
N VAL A 14 -0.81 -20.68 8.51
CA VAL A 14 -0.04 -21.40 9.53
C VAL A 14 1.32 -21.80 8.94
N VAL A 15 2.39 -21.31 9.54
CA VAL A 15 3.77 -21.62 9.13
C VAL A 15 4.55 -22.04 10.36
N GLY A 16 5.02 -23.29 10.38
CA GLY A 16 5.76 -23.85 11.52
C GLY A 16 4.96 -23.82 12.83
N GLY A 17 3.64 -24.06 12.77
CA GLY A 17 2.73 -24.00 13.92
C GLY A 17 2.34 -22.58 14.38
N ARG A 18 2.92 -21.52 13.79
CA ARG A 18 2.59 -20.12 14.12
C ARG A 18 1.58 -19.56 13.13
N ARG A 19 0.57 -18.86 13.65
CA ARG A 19 -0.41 -18.11 12.85
C ARG A 19 0.14 -16.75 12.44
N TRP A 20 -0.03 -16.43 11.16
CA TRP A 20 0.25 -15.12 10.58
C TRP A 20 -0.98 -14.65 9.83
N ARG A 21 -1.31 -13.35 9.93
CA ARG A 21 -2.45 -12.80 9.19
C ARG A 21 -2.26 -13.04 7.68
N ALA A 22 -3.28 -13.59 7.03
CA ALA A 22 -3.27 -13.78 5.60
C ALA A 22 -3.40 -12.41 4.90
N THR A 23 -2.77 -12.29 3.73
CA THR A 23 -2.98 -11.16 2.84
C THR A 23 -4.48 -11.02 2.53
N ASP A 24 -4.97 -9.78 2.60
CA ASP A 24 -6.36 -9.42 2.32
C ASP A 24 -6.80 -9.97 0.94
N PRO A 25 -7.83 -10.85 0.89
CA PRO A 25 -8.29 -11.45 -0.35
C PRO A 25 -9.01 -10.45 -1.27
N ALA A 26 -9.44 -9.29 -0.76
CA ALA A 26 -10.13 -8.27 -1.54
C ALA A 26 -9.19 -7.42 -2.42
N ILE A 27 -7.87 -7.53 -2.23
CA ILE A 27 -6.88 -6.83 -3.07
C ILE A 27 -6.95 -7.40 -4.49
N PRO A 28 -7.18 -6.57 -5.52
CA PRO A 28 -7.16 -7.04 -6.91
C PRO A 28 -5.85 -7.74 -7.26
N GLN A 29 -5.94 -8.87 -7.97
CA GLN A 29 -4.79 -9.75 -8.24
C GLN A 29 -3.56 -9.01 -8.78
N LYS A 30 -3.74 -8.04 -9.69
CA LYS A 30 -2.64 -7.23 -10.21
C LYS A 30 -1.90 -6.49 -9.10
N LEU A 31 -2.63 -5.75 -8.26
CA LEU A 31 -2.04 -4.98 -7.16
C LEU A 31 -1.43 -5.90 -6.10
N ARG A 32 -2.04 -7.07 -5.87
CA ARG A 32 -1.50 -8.09 -4.97
C ARG A 32 -0.13 -8.58 -5.41
N VAL A 33 0.06 -8.84 -6.71
CA VAL A 33 1.36 -9.26 -7.26
C VAL A 33 2.40 -8.15 -7.06
N GLU A 34 2.07 -6.91 -7.46
CA GLU A 34 2.96 -5.74 -7.29
C GLU A 34 3.41 -5.58 -5.82
N LEU A 35 2.47 -5.68 -4.88
CA LEU A 35 2.75 -5.54 -3.43
C LEU A 35 3.54 -6.73 -2.84
N VAL A 36 3.32 -7.94 -3.33
CA VAL A 36 4.12 -9.11 -2.92
C VAL A 36 5.56 -8.99 -3.46
N GLU A 37 5.73 -8.54 -4.69
CA GLU A 37 7.06 -8.30 -5.28
C GLU A 37 7.80 -7.20 -4.53
N GLU A 38 7.11 -6.11 -4.17
CA GLU A 38 7.62 -5.06 -3.27
C GLU A 38 8.08 -5.65 -1.93
N LEU A 39 7.23 -6.47 -1.27
CA LEU A 39 7.55 -7.09 0.00
C LEU A 39 8.82 -7.95 -0.12
N MET A 40 8.99 -8.68 -1.22
CA MET A 40 10.19 -9.48 -1.46
C MET A 40 11.42 -8.62 -1.72
N ARG A 41 11.30 -7.47 -2.44
CA ARG A 41 12.40 -6.50 -2.55
C ARG A 41 12.78 -5.94 -1.18
N ALA A 42 11.82 -5.43 -0.43
CA ALA A 42 12.02 -4.86 0.89
C ALA A 42 12.69 -5.85 1.87
N ARG A 43 12.32 -7.14 1.81
CA ARG A 43 13.00 -8.19 2.60
C ARG A 43 14.45 -8.41 2.21
N ARG A 44 14.81 -8.24 0.94
CA ARG A 44 16.21 -8.26 0.48
C ARG A 44 16.96 -7.03 1.00
N GLU A 45 16.34 -5.86 0.98
CA GLU A 45 16.94 -4.64 1.55
C GLU A 45 17.21 -4.77 3.06
N VAL A 46 16.31 -5.39 3.83
CA VAL A 46 16.60 -5.66 5.26
C VAL A 46 17.81 -6.59 5.45
N ARG A 47 18.10 -7.49 4.49
CA ARG A 47 19.28 -8.36 4.59
C ARG A 47 20.58 -7.60 4.31
N THR A 48 20.54 -6.54 3.51
CA THR A 48 21.70 -5.75 3.12
C THR A 48 21.92 -4.54 4.04
N GLN A 49 20.85 -3.82 4.37
CA GLN A 49 20.87 -2.57 5.12
C GLN A 49 20.42 -2.73 6.59
N GLY A 50 19.91 -3.90 6.97
CA GLY A 50 19.50 -4.17 8.35
C GLY A 50 18.22 -3.44 8.75
N ASP A 51 18.23 -2.87 9.95
CA ASP A 51 17.04 -2.33 10.61
C ASP A 51 16.48 -1.08 9.92
N GLU A 52 17.34 -0.30 9.25
CA GLU A 52 16.95 0.91 8.50
C GLU A 52 15.90 0.60 7.42
N ALA A 53 16.00 -0.56 6.75
CA ALA A 53 15.06 -0.95 5.69
C ALA A 53 13.76 -1.61 6.22
N ARG A 54 13.58 -1.79 7.54
CA ARG A 54 12.39 -2.48 8.09
C ARG A 54 11.09 -1.75 7.82
N HIS A 55 11.14 -0.43 7.68
CA HIS A 55 9.96 0.37 7.36
C HIS A 55 9.38 -0.01 5.98
N LEU A 56 10.23 -0.35 4.99
CA LEU A 56 9.80 -0.82 3.67
C LEU A 56 8.96 -2.11 3.76
N VAL A 57 9.42 -3.06 4.57
CA VAL A 57 8.68 -4.31 4.86
C VAL A 57 7.38 -3.99 5.59
N SER A 58 7.40 -3.01 6.49
CA SER A 58 6.20 -2.60 7.22
C SER A 58 5.14 -2.03 6.29
N ASP A 59 5.51 -1.12 5.39
CA ASP A 59 4.58 -0.55 4.42
C ASP A 59 3.98 -1.63 3.52
N ALA A 60 4.80 -2.50 2.93
CA ALA A 60 4.32 -3.56 2.06
C ALA A 60 3.36 -4.52 2.78
N LYS A 61 3.64 -4.86 4.05
CA LYS A 61 2.77 -5.71 4.86
C LYS A 61 1.46 -5.01 5.25
N HIS A 62 1.48 -3.71 5.55
CA HIS A 62 0.25 -2.96 5.79
C HIS A 62 -0.59 -2.89 4.52
N ALA A 63 0.03 -2.61 3.37
CA ALA A 63 -0.66 -2.58 2.07
C ALA A 63 -1.36 -3.92 1.77
N LEU A 64 -0.65 -5.04 1.99
CA LEU A 64 -1.19 -6.40 1.87
C LEU A 64 -2.25 -6.76 2.92
N GLY A 65 -2.49 -5.91 3.92
CA GLY A 65 -3.41 -6.17 5.03
C GLY A 65 -2.86 -7.14 6.07
N GLU A 66 -1.59 -7.54 5.99
CA GLU A 66 -0.92 -8.48 6.91
C GLU A 66 -0.53 -7.83 8.25
N ARG A 67 -0.62 -6.50 8.34
CA ARG A 67 -0.38 -5.68 9.54
C ARG A 67 -1.44 -4.58 9.67
N GLY A 68 -1.54 -3.99 10.86
CA GLY A 68 -2.52 -2.96 11.19
C GLY A 68 -3.87 -3.55 11.62
N GLU A 69 -4.95 -2.82 11.38
CA GLU A 69 -6.31 -3.30 11.66
C GLU A 69 -6.64 -4.55 10.82
N PRO A 70 -7.33 -5.55 11.40
CA PRO A 70 -7.74 -6.74 10.65
C PRO A 70 -8.75 -6.38 9.55
N TRP A 71 -8.52 -6.90 8.33
CA TRP A 71 -9.38 -6.61 7.18
C TRP A 71 -10.78 -7.27 7.25
N TRP A 72 -10.98 -8.20 8.18
CA TRP A 72 -12.29 -8.81 8.46
C TRP A 72 -13.10 -8.08 9.54
N GLU A 73 -12.52 -7.05 10.15
CA GLU A 73 -13.21 -6.19 11.12
C GLU A 73 -13.59 -4.86 10.45
N PRO A 74 -14.61 -4.16 10.98
CA PRO A 74 -14.92 -2.81 10.52
C PRO A 74 -13.71 -1.89 10.68
N ALA A 75 -13.18 -1.42 9.55
CA ALA A 75 -12.01 -0.55 9.55
C ALA A 75 -12.34 0.85 10.07
N THR A 76 -11.46 1.41 10.90
CA THR A 76 -11.53 2.81 11.32
C THR A 76 -10.98 3.70 10.22
N GLU A 77 -11.31 5.00 10.27
CA GLU A 77 -10.69 5.97 9.36
C GLU A 77 -9.17 6.04 9.55
N HIS A 78 -8.69 5.99 10.80
CA HIS A 78 -7.25 5.98 11.09
C HIS A 78 -6.54 4.78 10.46
N GLY A 79 -7.10 3.57 10.62
CA GLY A 79 -6.59 2.36 10.00
C GLY A 79 -6.57 2.44 8.47
N ARG A 80 -7.64 2.99 7.86
CA ARG A 80 -7.71 3.22 6.41
C ARG A 80 -6.65 4.22 5.93
N ARG A 81 -6.48 5.35 6.61
CA ARG A 81 -5.46 6.36 6.28
C ARG A 81 -4.06 5.75 6.31
N HIS A 82 -3.73 5.03 7.39
CA HIS A 82 -2.44 4.37 7.54
C HIS A 82 -2.21 3.33 6.43
N ARG A 83 -3.22 2.49 6.13
CA ARG A 83 -3.11 1.48 5.08
C ARG A 83 -3.00 2.10 3.69
N LEU A 84 -3.71 3.19 3.40
CA LEU A 84 -3.61 3.93 2.15
C LEU A 84 -2.21 4.52 1.95
N ALA A 85 -1.65 5.16 2.99
CA ALA A 85 -0.32 5.74 2.93
C ALA A 85 0.75 4.68 2.63
N ALA A 86 0.73 3.58 3.39
CA ALA A 86 1.59 2.42 3.17
C ALA A 86 1.46 1.84 1.75
N THR A 87 0.23 1.78 1.23
CA THR A 87 -0.04 1.27 -0.12
C THR A 87 0.50 2.20 -1.21
N ILE A 88 0.33 3.51 -1.07
CA ILE A 88 0.86 4.49 -2.03
C ILE A 88 2.38 4.36 -2.10
N ARG A 89 3.07 4.38 -0.95
CA ARG A 89 4.54 4.22 -0.88
C ARG A 89 5.01 2.91 -1.50
N ALA A 90 4.38 1.79 -1.11
CA ALA A 90 4.74 0.46 -1.59
C ALA A 90 4.59 0.33 -3.11
N LEU A 91 3.49 0.82 -3.68
CA LEU A 91 3.27 0.78 -5.12
C LEU A 91 4.21 1.72 -5.90
N LEU A 92 4.50 2.92 -5.37
CA LEU A 92 5.43 3.85 -5.99
C LEU A 92 6.86 3.30 -6.01
N ARG A 93 7.31 2.67 -4.92
CA ARG A 93 8.60 1.98 -4.88
C ARG A 93 8.66 0.80 -5.84
N HIS A 94 7.59 0.01 -5.93
CA HIS A 94 7.54 -1.14 -6.82
C HIS A 94 7.69 -0.73 -8.29
N ARG A 95 6.97 0.32 -8.71
CA ARG A 95 6.95 0.77 -10.10
C ARG A 95 8.15 1.66 -10.50
N ASP A 96 9.12 1.81 -9.59
CA ASP A 96 10.45 2.40 -9.78
C ASP A 96 10.49 3.63 -10.71
N GLY A 97 10.01 4.77 -10.23
CA GLY A 97 9.99 6.03 -10.98
C GLY A 97 8.77 6.23 -11.89
N SER A 98 7.93 5.21 -12.07
CA SER A 98 6.62 5.36 -12.72
C SER A 98 5.55 5.87 -11.75
N THR A 99 4.38 6.23 -12.30
CA THR A 99 3.26 6.76 -11.52
C THR A 99 2.20 5.72 -11.15
N ILE A 100 1.42 6.01 -10.11
CA ILE A 100 0.14 5.33 -9.81
C ILE A 100 -1.03 6.31 -9.92
N CYS A 101 -2.26 5.83 -9.79
CA CYS A 101 -3.40 6.71 -9.48
C CYS A 101 -3.87 6.48 -8.03
N PRO A 102 -4.54 7.46 -7.39
CA PRO A 102 -5.13 7.25 -6.05
C PRO A 102 -6.04 6.03 -5.98
N SER A 103 -6.70 5.68 -7.09
CA SER A 103 -7.54 4.48 -7.16
C SER A 103 -6.80 3.16 -7.16
N ASP A 104 -5.49 3.12 -7.45
CA ASP A 104 -4.70 1.92 -7.22
C ASP A 104 -4.66 1.62 -5.70
N ALA A 105 -4.35 2.63 -4.88
CA ALA A 105 -4.32 2.47 -3.42
C ALA A 105 -5.71 2.18 -2.84
N ALA A 106 -6.73 2.93 -3.26
CA ALA A 106 -8.09 2.70 -2.79
C ALA A 106 -8.63 1.32 -3.14
N LYS A 107 -8.31 0.76 -4.32
CA LYS A 107 -8.70 -0.60 -4.70
C LYS A 107 -8.05 -1.66 -3.82
N ALA A 108 -6.78 -1.48 -3.48
CA ALA A 108 -6.10 -2.41 -2.57
C ALA A 108 -6.66 -2.32 -1.13
N VAL A 109 -7.08 -1.15 -0.68
CA VAL A 109 -7.59 -0.97 0.70
C VAL A 109 -9.08 -1.25 0.84
N GLY A 110 -9.89 -0.91 -0.16
CA GLY A 110 -11.35 -0.91 -0.09
C GLY A 110 -12.04 -2.05 -0.85
N GLY A 111 -11.32 -2.88 -1.60
CA GLY A 111 -11.92 -3.97 -2.36
C GLY A 111 -13.04 -3.48 -3.28
N GLU A 112 -14.22 -4.12 -3.23
CA GLU A 112 -15.41 -3.71 -3.99
C GLU A 112 -15.90 -2.29 -3.64
N GLY A 113 -15.74 -1.87 -2.38
CA GLY A 113 -16.14 -0.55 -1.86
C GLY A 113 -15.13 0.57 -2.09
N TRP A 114 -14.10 0.35 -2.93
CA TRP A 114 -12.99 1.29 -3.09
C TRP A 114 -13.38 2.71 -3.51
N ARG A 115 -14.53 2.89 -4.15
CA ARG A 115 -15.01 4.21 -4.59
C ARG A 115 -15.24 5.15 -3.41
N ASP A 116 -15.71 4.61 -2.28
CA ASP A 116 -15.97 5.38 -1.05
C ASP A 116 -14.67 5.86 -0.39
N LEU A 117 -13.52 5.28 -0.79
CA LEU A 117 -12.20 5.69 -0.31
C LEU A 117 -11.51 6.70 -1.24
N MET A 118 -12.15 7.17 -2.32
CA MET A 118 -11.51 8.09 -3.27
C MET A 118 -11.10 9.41 -2.64
N ASP A 119 -11.97 10.02 -1.85
CA ASP A 119 -11.66 11.29 -1.20
C ASP A 119 -10.56 11.10 -0.16
N LEU A 120 -10.67 10.05 0.67
CA LEU A 120 -9.65 9.70 1.64
C LEU A 120 -8.28 9.39 0.99
N ALA A 121 -8.26 8.70 -0.15
CA ALA A 121 -7.03 8.40 -0.88
C ALA A 121 -6.37 9.66 -1.45
N ARG A 122 -7.17 10.67 -1.87
CA ARG A 122 -6.65 11.97 -2.31
C ARG A 122 -6.10 12.78 -1.15
N GLU A 123 -6.80 12.80 -0.02
CA GLU A 123 -6.33 13.46 1.20
C GLU A 123 -5.01 12.85 1.69
N VAL A 124 -4.91 11.52 1.75
CA VAL A 124 -3.67 10.84 2.13
C VAL A 124 -2.56 11.14 1.12
N ALA A 125 -2.86 11.17 -0.18
CA ALA A 125 -1.86 11.57 -1.18
C ALA A 125 -1.39 13.03 -0.96
N ALA A 126 -2.27 13.94 -0.59
CA ALA A 126 -1.91 15.32 -0.27
C ALA A 126 -1.00 15.40 0.97
N GLN A 127 -1.30 14.63 2.02
CA GLN A 127 -0.44 14.52 3.20
C GLN A 127 0.96 13.98 2.87
N LEU A 128 1.05 13.02 1.95
CA LEU A 128 2.34 12.50 1.49
C LEU A 128 3.09 13.51 0.59
N VAL A 129 2.39 14.42 -0.08
CA VAL A 129 3.01 15.56 -0.78
C VAL A 129 3.61 16.55 0.22
N GLU A 130 2.88 16.88 1.28
CA GLU A 130 3.39 17.73 2.37
C GLU A 130 4.63 17.13 3.05
N ALA A 131 4.69 15.80 3.14
CA ALA A 131 5.84 15.06 3.65
C ALA A 131 6.99 14.86 2.64
N GLY A 132 6.88 15.39 1.41
CA GLY A 132 7.91 15.25 0.36
C GLY A 132 8.03 13.85 -0.26
N GLU A 133 7.22 12.88 0.17
CA GLU A 133 7.28 11.49 -0.28
C GLU A 133 6.57 11.26 -1.63
N VAL A 134 5.65 12.14 -2.01
CA VAL A 134 4.83 11.99 -3.22
C VAL A 134 4.75 13.30 -3.97
N GLU A 135 4.67 13.24 -5.29
CA GLU A 135 4.25 14.36 -6.12
C GLU A 135 2.91 14.04 -6.81
N VAL A 136 2.09 15.06 -7.01
CA VAL A 136 0.87 14.94 -7.79
C VAL A 136 1.06 15.55 -9.17
N GLN A 137 0.64 14.81 -10.20
CA GLN A 137 0.68 15.24 -11.59
C GLN A 137 -0.70 15.17 -12.23
N GLN A 138 -1.02 16.15 -13.08
CA GLN A 138 -2.20 16.15 -13.93
C GLN A 138 -1.79 16.49 -15.36
N LYS A 139 -2.17 15.64 -16.33
CA LYS A 139 -1.73 15.74 -17.72
C LYS A 139 -0.19 15.84 -17.85
N GLY A 140 0.53 15.08 -17.02
CA GLY A 140 2.00 15.01 -17.01
C GLY A 140 2.70 16.22 -16.37
N LYS A 141 1.97 17.17 -15.79
CA LYS A 141 2.55 18.35 -15.12
C LYS A 141 2.32 18.26 -13.62
N ARG A 142 3.33 18.63 -12.81
CA ARG A 142 3.20 18.75 -11.36
C ARG A 142 2.11 19.79 -11.03
N VAL A 143 1.23 19.47 -10.10
CA VAL A 143 0.13 20.33 -9.65
C VAL A 143 -0.04 20.23 -8.14
N ASP A 144 -0.63 21.27 -7.55
CA ASP A 144 -1.08 21.23 -6.16
C ASP A 144 -2.26 20.26 -6.01
N PRO A 145 -2.20 19.25 -5.10
CA PRO A 145 -3.32 18.36 -4.84
C PRO A 145 -4.62 19.08 -4.46
N ALA A 146 -4.58 20.19 -3.72
CA ALA A 146 -5.78 20.88 -3.23
C ALA A 146 -6.61 21.48 -4.38
N GLY A 147 -5.96 21.90 -5.46
CA GLY A 147 -6.60 22.46 -6.65
C GLY A 147 -6.91 21.44 -7.74
N ALA A 148 -6.40 20.21 -7.64
CA ALA A 148 -6.46 19.24 -8.73
C ALA A 148 -7.87 18.62 -8.87
N ARG A 149 -8.44 18.70 -10.08
CA ARG A 149 -9.77 18.19 -10.40
C ARG A 149 -9.69 17.10 -11.46
N GLY A 150 -10.43 16.01 -11.24
CA GLY A 150 -10.46 14.87 -12.16
C GLY A 150 -9.24 13.95 -12.00
N PRO A 151 -8.88 13.16 -13.03
CA PRO A 151 -7.81 12.18 -12.94
C PRO A 151 -6.45 12.81 -12.62
N ILE A 152 -5.80 12.29 -11.58
CA ILE A 152 -4.44 12.66 -11.17
C ILE A 152 -3.54 11.41 -11.16
N ARG A 153 -2.24 11.65 -11.23
CA ARG A 153 -1.18 10.64 -11.09
C ARG A 153 -0.34 10.99 -9.87
N LEU A 154 0.06 9.98 -9.13
CA LEU A 154 1.01 10.10 -8.03
C LEU A 154 2.37 9.62 -8.53
N ALA A 155 3.41 10.41 -8.33
CA ALA A 155 4.79 10.07 -8.63
C ALA A 155 5.62 10.01 -7.33
N PRO A 156 6.77 9.34 -7.31
CA PRO A 156 7.70 9.42 -6.18
C PRO A 156 8.14 10.86 -5.94
N GLY A 157 8.07 11.33 -4.70
CA GLY A 157 8.72 12.56 -4.26
C GLY A 157 10.19 12.33 -3.89
N GLU A 158 10.88 13.41 -3.55
CA GLU A 158 12.30 13.40 -3.21
C GLU A 158 12.61 12.63 -1.91
N ASP A 159 11.66 12.65 -0.96
CA ASP A 159 11.82 12.02 0.35
C ASP A 159 11.27 10.58 0.41
N LEU A 160 10.84 10.02 -0.73
CA LEU A 160 10.43 8.61 -0.79
C LEU A 160 11.66 7.71 -0.66
N GLN A 161 11.86 7.16 0.53
CA GLN A 161 12.87 6.14 0.82
C GLN A 161 12.66 4.92 -0.09
N ARG A 162 13.72 4.35 -0.68
CA ARG A 162 13.68 3.23 -1.66
C ARG A 162 14.32 1.95 -1.14
#